data_AF-A0A131Z297-F1
#
_entry.id   AF-A0A131Z297-F1
#
_cell.length_a   1.000
_cell.length_b   1.000
_cell.length_c   1.000
_cell.angle_alpha   90.00
_cell.angle_beta   90.00
_cell.angle_gamma   90.00
#
_symmetry.space_group_name_H-M   'P 1'
#
loop_
_entity.id
_entity.type
_entity.pdbx_description
1 polymer ?
#
loop_
_entity_poly.entity_id
_entity_poly.type
_entity_poly.pdbx_seq_one_letter_code
_entity_poly.pdbx_strand_id
1 'polypeptide(L)'
;MWLASAFYKNLIPKERIRRKGDFCNEKTICEEHTCCLKRAEVARRCKPMGKRGGYCSPRALTNVYFGLCPCDTNQGTCEGGICT
;
A
#
# COMPACT_ATOMS: atom_id res chain seq x y z
N MET A 1 -13.28 -20.14 -24.76
CA MET A 1 -13.09 -18.83 -25.43
C MET A 1 -12.30 -17.94 -24.44
N TRP A 2 -11.00 -17.82 -24.70
CA TRP A 2 -10.04 -16.76 -24.32
C TRP A 2 -10.21 -15.96 -23.00
N LEU A 3 -9.34 -16.34 -22.04
CA LEU A 3 -8.55 -15.52 -21.09
C LEU A 3 -9.07 -14.11 -20.76
N ALA A 4 -9.59 -13.96 -19.54
CA ALA A 4 -9.76 -12.68 -18.85
C ALA A 4 -8.38 -12.08 -18.47
N SER A 5 -7.69 -11.51 -19.46
CA SER A 5 -6.44 -10.76 -19.28
C SER A 5 -6.55 -9.42 -19.98
N ALA A 6 -7.48 -8.57 -19.56
CA ALA A 6 -7.59 -7.19 -19.99
C ALA A 6 -7.98 -6.31 -18.80
N PHE A 7 -7.50 -5.05 -18.82
CA PHE A 7 -7.72 -3.98 -17.83
C PHE A 7 -6.84 -4.16 -16.56
N TYR A 8 -5.81 -3.39 -16.25
CA TYR A 8 -5.66 -1.93 -16.24
C TYR A 8 -4.16 -1.54 -16.18
N LYS A 9 -3.44 -1.42 -17.30
CA LYS A 9 -2.04 -0.94 -17.27
C LYS A 9 -1.84 0.55 -17.60
N ASN A 10 -2.89 1.27 -18.04
CA ASN A 10 -2.73 2.61 -18.66
C ASN A 10 -3.70 3.72 -18.19
N LEU A 11 -4.43 3.56 -17.07
CA LEU A 11 -5.43 4.56 -16.61
C LEU A 11 -5.04 5.34 -15.35
N ILE A 12 -3.87 5.08 -14.77
CA ILE A 12 -3.37 5.89 -13.65
C ILE A 12 -2.44 6.95 -14.25
N PRO A 13 -2.78 8.25 -14.18
CA PRO A 13 -1.86 9.30 -14.58
C PRO A 13 -0.55 9.10 -13.81
N LYS A 14 0.58 8.96 -14.51
CA LYS A 14 1.90 8.74 -13.88
C LYS A 14 2.19 9.76 -12.77
N GLU A 15 1.65 10.96 -12.89
CA GLU A 15 1.73 12.06 -11.91
C GLU A 15 1.17 11.70 -10.52
N ARG A 16 0.28 10.72 -10.45
CA ARG A 16 -0.33 10.26 -9.19
C ARG A 16 0.51 9.16 -8.51
N ILE A 17 1.47 8.57 -9.21
CA ILE A 17 2.34 7.50 -8.68
C ILE A 17 3.48 8.13 -7.87
N ARG A 18 3.69 7.64 -6.65
CA ARG A 18 4.73 8.09 -5.72
C ARG A 18 5.68 6.95 -5.39
N ARG A 19 6.97 7.24 -5.31
CA ARG A 19 7.99 6.24 -4.97
C ARG A 19 8.15 6.12 -3.46
N LYS A 20 8.81 5.06 -3.00
CA LYS A 20 9.18 4.91 -1.60
C LYS A 20 9.88 6.17 -1.06
N GLY A 21 9.36 6.71 0.04
CA GLY A 21 9.90 7.89 0.71
C GLY A 21 9.30 9.23 0.28
N ASP A 22 8.62 9.27 -0.87
CA ASP A 22 7.91 10.46 -1.36
C ASP A 22 6.72 10.79 -0.46
N PHE A 23 6.36 12.08 -0.44
CA PHE A 23 5.12 12.52 0.18
C PHE A 23 3.90 11.98 -0.57
N CYS A 24 2.91 11.54 0.20
CA CYS A 24 1.69 10.93 -0.31
C CYS A 24 0.46 11.46 0.42
N ASN A 25 -0.70 11.34 -0.24
CA ASN A 25 -2.00 11.73 0.28
C ASN A 25 -3.09 10.76 -0.22
N GLU A 26 -4.35 11.05 0.11
CA GLU A 26 -5.52 10.24 -0.23
C GLU A 26 -5.72 10.05 -1.75
N LYS A 27 -5.18 10.97 -2.56
CA LYS A 27 -5.31 11.01 -4.02
C LYS A 27 -4.09 10.43 -4.77
N THR A 28 -3.01 10.11 -4.07
CA THR A 28 -1.80 9.51 -4.65
C THR A 28 -1.83 8.00 -4.51
N ILE A 29 -1.19 7.31 -5.44
CA ILE A 29 -0.96 5.86 -5.40
C ILE A 29 0.54 5.69 -5.16
N CYS A 30 0.92 5.01 -4.09
CA CYS A 30 2.31 4.63 -3.92
C CYS A 30 2.65 3.46 -4.87
N GLU A 31 3.91 3.37 -5.32
CA GLU A 31 4.38 2.28 -6.17
C GLU A 31 4.13 0.89 -5.55
N GLU A 32 4.21 -0.16 -6.36
CA GLU A 32 4.00 -1.53 -5.89
C GLU A 32 4.84 -1.84 -4.64
N HIS A 33 4.28 -2.68 -3.75
CA HIS A 33 4.89 -3.06 -2.48
C HIS A 33 5.02 -1.93 -1.44
N THR A 34 4.39 -0.77 -1.68
CA THR A 34 4.39 0.35 -0.74
C THR A 34 2.99 0.87 -0.42
N CYS A 35 2.83 1.51 0.74
CA CYS A 35 1.59 2.13 1.20
C CYS A 35 1.84 3.57 1.66
N CYS A 36 0.82 4.44 1.58
CA CYS A 36 0.93 5.78 2.13
C CYS A 36 0.73 5.75 3.65
N LEU A 37 1.81 5.94 4.41
CA LEU A 37 1.79 5.81 5.87
C LEU A 37 1.79 7.18 6.57
N LYS A 38 0.84 7.37 7.48
CA LYS A 38 0.81 8.45 8.47
C LYS A 38 1.23 7.93 9.83
N ARG A 39 2.29 8.50 10.40
CA ARG A 39 2.67 8.31 11.81
C ARG A 39 2.35 9.60 12.59
N ALA A 40 2.17 9.49 13.90
CA ALA A 40 1.97 10.66 14.75
C ALA A 40 3.09 11.68 14.49
N GLU A 41 2.71 12.94 14.27
CA GLU A 41 3.63 14.09 14.08
C GLU A 41 4.59 14.01 12.87
N VAL A 42 4.50 12.97 12.05
CA VAL A 42 5.33 12.81 10.84
C VAL A 42 4.47 12.95 9.60
N ALA A 43 4.99 13.73 8.64
CA ALA A 43 4.37 13.87 7.33
C ALA A 43 4.24 12.52 6.62
N ARG A 44 3.14 12.37 5.87
CA ARG A 44 2.75 11.11 5.23
C ARG A 44 3.70 10.77 4.10
N ARG A 45 4.22 9.54 4.10
CA ARG A 45 5.16 9.10 3.07
C ARG A 45 4.87 7.67 2.62
N CYS A 46 5.22 7.36 1.38
CA CYS A 46 5.16 5.99 0.90
C CYS A 46 6.20 5.13 1.66
N LYS A 47 5.74 4.06 2.30
CA LYS A 47 6.55 3.13 3.10
C LYS A 47 6.34 1.69 2.65
N PRO A 48 7.31 0.80 2.86
CA PRO A 48 7.16 -0.62 2.52
C PRO A 48 5.95 -1.23 3.23
N MET A 49 5.25 -2.11 2.51
CA MET A 49 4.21 -2.96 3.09
C MET A 49 4.81 -4.03 4.02
N GLY A 50 3.96 -4.61 4.87
CA GLY A 50 4.34 -5.68 5.79
C GLY A 50 4.72 -6.96 5.05
N LYS A 51 5.77 -7.65 5.52
CA LYS A 51 6.18 -8.96 5.02
C LYS A 51 5.68 -10.07 5.94
N ARG A 52 5.64 -11.32 5.47
CA ARG A 52 5.24 -12.46 6.30
C ARG A 52 6.04 -12.49 7.60
N GLY A 53 5.35 -12.69 8.72
CA GLY A 53 5.88 -12.64 10.09
C GLY A 53 6.11 -11.22 10.64
N GLY A 54 5.94 -10.18 9.83
CA GLY A 54 6.09 -8.79 10.23
C GLY A 54 4.80 -8.16 10.74
N TYR A 55 4.95 -7.04 11.47
CA TYR A 55 3.81 -6.26 11.94
C TYR A 55 3.05 -5.59 10.79
N CYS A 56 1.73 -5.55 10.93
CA CYS A 56 0.84 -4.97 9.95
C CYS A 56 -0.38 -4.30 10.58
N SER A 57 -1.08 -3.52 9.78
CA SER A 57 -2.46 -3.11 10.05
C SER A 57 -3.42 -3.74 9.04
N PRO A 58 -4.71 -3.93 9.39
CA PRO A 58 -5.71 -4.40 8.44
C PRO A 58 -5.79 -3.48 7.20
N ARG A 59 -6.12 -4.06 6.04
CA ARG A 59 -6.41 -3.25 4.84
C ARG A 59 -7.64 -2.39 5.10
N ALA A 60 -7.55 -1.11 4.77
CA ALA A 60 -8.64 -0.16 4.87
C ALA A 60 -9.08 0.27 3.46
N LEU A 61 -10.30 0.81 3.35
CA LEU A 61 -10.80 1.40 2.10
C LEU A 61 -10.12 2.74 1.76
N THR A 62 -9.27 3.26 2.66
CA THR A 62 -8.53 4.50 2.48
C THR A 62 -7.14 4.26 1.89
N ASN A 63 -6.65 5.18 1.05
CA ASN A 63 -5.28 5.13 0.52
C ASN A 63 -4.21 5.48 1.56
N VAL A 64 -4.60 6.03 2.71
CA VAL A 64 -3.69 6.42 3.80
C VAL A 64 -3.89 5.47 4.98
N TYR A 65 -2.79 4.96 5.51
CA TYR A 65 -2.73 4.04 6.65
C TYR A 65 -2.15 4.73 7.87
N PHE A 66 -2.65 4.37 9.06
CA PHE A 66 -2.20 4.94 10.33
C PHE A 66 -1.37 3.91 11.09
N GLY A 67 -0.18 4.29 11.54
CA GLY A 67 0.70 3.43 12.34
C GLY A 67 1.53 2.46 11.50
N LEU A 68 0.89 1.45 10.87
CA LEU A 68 1.54 0.42 10.05
C LEU A 68 0.90 0.26 8.67
N CYS A 69 1.70 -0.22 7.71
CA CYS A 69 1.18 -0.64 6.40
C CYS A 69 0.54 -2.04 6.51
N PRO A 70 -0.39 -2.36 5.59
CA PRO A 70 -0.92 -3.72 5.48
C PRO A 70 0.12 -4.69 4.91
N CYS A 71 -0.19 -5.98 4.97
CA CYS A 71 0.62 -7.01 4.34
C CYS A 71 0.67 -6.84 2.83
N ASP A 72 1.87 -7.00 2.30
CA ASP A 72 2.15 -6.98 0.88
C ASP A 72 1.50 -8.18 0.17
N THR A 73 1.37 -8.09 -1.14
CA THR A 73 0.83 -9.16 -1.96
C THR A 73 1.67 -10.42 -1.81
N ASN A 74 1.03 -11.57 -1.64
CA ASN A 74 1.68 -12.87 -1.37
C ASN A 74 2.48 -12.94 -0.05
N GLN A 75 2.30 -11.99 0.87
CA GLN A 75 2.94 -12.01 2.20
C GLN A 75 2.00 -12.42 3.33
N GLY A 76 0.77 -12.84 2.99
CA GLY A 76 -0.23 -13.28 3.96
C GLY A 76 -1.36 -12.29 4.20
N THR A 77 -2.22 -12.62 5.16
CA THR A 77 -3.28 -11.74 5.70
C THR A 77 -2.82 -11.12 7.02
N CYS A 78 -3.33 -9.93 7.34
CA CYS A 78 -3.00 -9.29 8.61
C CYS A 78 -3.90 -9.85 9.72
N GLU A 79 -3.39 -10.78 10.52
CA GLU A 79 -4.11 -11.48 11.59
C GLU A 79 -3.42 -11.20 12.92
N GLY A 80 -4.18 -10.69 13.90
CA GLY A 80 -3.60 -10.32 15.20
C GLY A 80 -2.49 -9.24 15.11
N GLY A 81 -2.45 -8.46 14.01
CA GLY A 81 -1.42 -7.45 13.77
C GLY A 81 -0.12 -8.00 13.17
N ILE A 82 -0.10 -9.26 12.72
CA ILE A 82 1.03 -9.92 12.05
C ILE A 82 0.59 -10.44 10.68
N CYS A 83 1.50 -10.39 9.70
CA CYS A 83 1.25 -11.02 8.40
C CYS A 83 1.45 -12.54 8.48
N THR A 84 0.37 -13.30 8.30
CA THR A 84 0.35 -14.77 8.34
C THR A 84 0.16 -15.38 6.94
#